data_AF-A0A1E1X161-F1
#
_entry.id   AF-A0A1E1X161-F1
#
_cell.length_a   1.000
_cell.length_b   1.000
_cell.length_c   1.000
_cell.angle_alpha   90.00
_cell.angle_beta   90.00
_cell.angle_gamma   90.00
#
_symmetry.space_group_name_H-M   'P 1'
#
loop_
_entity.id
_entity.type
_entity.pdbx_description
1 polymer ?
#
loop_
_entity_poly.entity_id
_entity_poly.type
_entity_poly.pdbx_seq_one_letter_code
_entity_poly.pdbx_strand_id
1 'polypeptide(L)'
;CFLALSLCAVVLAEDKRCSYEYRPDDLCGADQQPLEVSVYTPNRDHSECIQAEICDEKDKNNFFDNEEECKKKCNINSDENEDGLGLEDME
;
A
#
# COMPACT_ATOMS: atom_id res chain seq x y z
N CYS A 1 34.21 25.59 -14.02
CA CYS A 1 33.59 24.27 -13.79
C CYS A 1 32.44 24.43 -12.83
N PHE A 2 31.19 24.37 -13.30
CA PHE A 2 30.01 24.31 -12.45
C PHE A 2 29.48 22.88 -12.56
N LEU A 3 29.78 22.04 -11.58
CA LEU A 3 29.15 20.73 -11.44
C LEU A 3 27.76 20.98 -10.86
N ALA A 4 26.76 21.08 -11.74
CA ALA A 4 25.37 21.08 -11.34
C ALA A 4 25.00 19.64 -10.92
N LEU A 5 25.11 19.36 -9.63
CA LEU A 5 24.56 18.17 -9.02
C LEU A 5 23.03 18.28 -9.07
N SER A 6 22.45 17.73 -10.13
CA SER A 6 21.01 17.55 -10.25
C SER A 6 20.61 16.44 -9.28
N LEU A 7 20.22 16.80 -8.05
CA LEU A 7 19.57 15.88 -7.12
C LEU A 7 18.25 15.44 -7.74
N CYS A 8 18.23 14.27 -8.38
CA CYS A 8 16.99 13.57 -8.68
C CYS A 8 16.43 13.04 -7.36
N ALA A 9 15.62 13.85 -6.68
CA ALA A 9 14.75 13.37 -5.63
C ALA A 9 13.76 12.41 -6.28
N VAL A 10 14.01 11.10 -6.14
CA VAL A 10 13.00 10.07 -6.40
C VAL A 10 11.97 10.23 -5.29
N VAL A 11 10.97 11.07 -5.53
CA VAL A 11 9.74 11.01 -4.75
C VAL A 11 9.12 9.67 -5.11
N LEU A 12 9.36 8.66 -4.28
CA LEU A 12 8.52 7.47 -4.24
C LEU A 12 7.11 7.99 -3.98
N ALA A 13 6.31 8.13 -5.03
CA ALA A 13 4.92 8.52 -4.89
C ALA A 13 4.25 7.45 -4.04
N GLU A 14 3.99 7.76 -2.77
CA GLU A 14 3.29 6.88 -1.85
C GLU A 14 1.96 6.48 -2.49
N ASP A 15 1.70 5.16 -2.59
CA ASP A 15 0.44 4.66 -3.13
C ASP A 15 -0.69 5.17 -2.21
N LYS A 16 -1.68 5.87 -2.77
CA LYS A 16 -2.74 6.52 -1.98
C LYS A 16 -3.53 5.51 -1.13
N ARG A 17 -3.54 4.24 -1.54
CA ARG A 17 -4.17 3.13 -0.81
C ARG A 17 -3.48 2.86 0.52
N CYS A 18 -2.20 3.19 0.65
CA CYS A 18 -1.45 3.05 1.91
C CYS A 18 -1.87 4.04 3.00
N SER A 19 -2.52 5.14 2.62
CA SER A 19 -3.07 6.13 3.57
C SER A 19 -4.56 5.95 3.84
N TYR A 20 -5.18 4.90 3.28
CA TYR A 20 -6.60 4.65 3.45
C TYR A 20 -6.88 4.06 4.83
N GLU A 21 -7.65 4.78 5.65
CA GLU A 21 -8.06 4.28 6.97
C GLU A 21 -9.28 3.37 6.82
N TYR A 22 -9.04 2.06 6.85
CA TYR A 22 -10.11 1.07 6.77
C TYR A 22 -10.98 1.09 8.03
N ARG A 23 -12.29 1.30 7.82
CA ARG A 23 -13.31 1.28 8.86
C ARG A 23 -14.49 0.44 8.36
N PRO A 24 -14.67 -0.79 8.88
CA PRO A 24 -15.71 -1.69 8.40
C PRO A 24 -17.12 -1.09 8.54
N ASP A 25 -17.39 -0.38 9.63
CA ASP A 25 -18.68 0.29 9.87
C ASP A 25 -18.99 1.42 8.88
N ASP A 26 -17.96 2.03 8.25
CA ASP A 26 -18.14 3.10 7.27
C ASP A 26 -18.34 2.54 5.85
N LEU A 27 -17.85 1.33 5.57
CA LEU A 27 -17.94 0.66 4.27
C LEU A 27 -19.19 -0.19 4.13
N CYS A 28 -19.62 -0.81 5.21
CA CYS A 28 -20.77 -1.68 5.25
C CYS A 28 -21.74 -1.20 6.33
N GLY A 29 -22.93 -0.77 5.92
CA GLY A 29 -24.01 -0.52 6.85
C GLY A 29 -24.46 -1.80 7.56
N ALA A 30 -25.12 -1.68 8.71
CA ALA A 30 -25.58 -2.81 9.52
C ALA A 30 -26.48 -3.82 8.77
N ASP A 31 -27.12 -3.39 7.67
CA ASP A 31 -28.02 -4.20 6.84
C ASP A 31 -27.38 -4.70 5.52
N GLN A 32 -26.10 -4.42 5.29
CA GLN A 32 -25.39 -4.81 4.07
C GLN A 32 -24.54 -6.05 4.30
N GLN A 33 -24.55 -6.96 3.32
CA GLN A 33 -23.65 -8.12 3.33
C GLN A 33 -22.36 -7.74 2.60
N PRO A 34 -21.19 -8.03 3.20
CA PRO A 34 -19.92 -7.94 2.51
C PRO A 34 -19.92 -8.71 1.19
N LEU A 35 -19.27 -8.15 0.19
CA LEU A 35 -18.98 -8.85 -1.04
C LEU A 35 -17.99 -9.99 -0.76
N GLU A 36 -18.17 -11.14 -1.41
CA GLU A 36 -17.25 -12.28 -1.34
C GLU A 36 -15.99 -12.03 -2.18
N VAL A 37 -15.25 -10.96 -1.86
CA VAL A 37 -13.99 -10.59 -2.51
C VAL A 37 -12.91 -10.37 -1.45
N SER A 38 -11.72 -10.91 -1.71
CA SER A 38 -10.55 -10.66 -0.85
C SER A 38 -9.86 -9.38 -1.29
N VAL A 39 -9.87 -8.38 -0.42
CA VAL A 39 -9.11 -7.13 -0.60
C VAL A 39 -8.27 -6.87 0.64
N TYR A 40 -7.17 -6.13 0.47
CA TYR A 40 -6.16 -5.91 1.51
C TYR A 40 -5.85 -4.43 1.68
N THR A 41 -5.55 -4.05 2.91
CA THR A 41 -5.19 -2.68 3.31
C THR A 41 -4.22 -2.74 4.48
N PRO A 42 -3.33 -1.75 4.64
CA PRO A 42 -2.57 -1.62 5.88
C PRO A 42 -3.51 -1.49 7.09
N ASN A 43 -3.10 -2.07 8.21
CA ASN A 43 -3.71 -1.76 9.50
C ASN A 43 -3.37 -0.32 9.93
N ARG A 44 -4.02 0.18 10.97
CA ARG A 44 -3.87 1.56 11.44
C ARG A 44 -2.43 1.97 11.76
N ASP A 45 -1.63 1.03 12.26
CA ASP A 45 -0.24 1.25 12.66
C ASP A 45 0.77 1.00 11.52
N HIS A 46 0.29 0.69 10.30
CA HIS A 46 1.09 0.29 9.14
C HIS A 46 2.10 -0.84 9.45
N SER A 47 1.76 -1.73 10.37
CA SER A 47 2.59 -2.85 10.81
C SER A 47 2.27 -4.16 10.08
N GLU A 48 1.07 -4.29 9.54
CA GLU A 48 0.61 -5.47 8.79
C GLU A 48 -0.42 -5.06 7.72
N CYS A 49 -0.56 -5.89 6.68
CA CYS A 49 -1.67 -5.80 5.73
C CYS A 49 -2.76 -6.77 6.15
N ILE A 50 -3.94 -6.25 6.43
CA ILE A 50 -5.10 -7.03 6.86
C ILE A 50 -6.08 -7.21 5.71
N GLN A 51 -6.85 -8.30 5.76
CA GLN A 51 -7.99 -8.47 4.87
C GLN A 51 -9.11 -7.50 5.28
N ALA A 52 -9.61 -6.77 4.29
CA ALA A 52 -10.74 -5.85 4.43
C ALA A 52 -11.98 -6.43 3.74
N GLU A 53 -13.14 -6.00 4.23
CA GLU A 53 -14.45 -6.32 3.68
C GLU A 53 -15.01 -5.08 3.01
N ILE A 54 -15.58 -5.24 1.82
CA ILE A 54 -16.22 -4.15 1.07
C ILE A 54 -17.66 -4.54 0.73
N CYS A 55 -18.56 -3.56 0.70
CA CYS A 55 -19.96 -3.76 0.34
C CYS A 55 -20.34 -3.17 -1.03
N ASP A 56 -19.46 -2.36 -1.64
CA ASP A 56 -19.63 -1.81 -3.00
C ASP A 56 -18.35 -2.05 -3.82
N GLU A 57 -18.50 -2.50 -5.07
CA GLU A 57 -17.35 -2.73 -5.95
C GLU A 57 -16.55 -1.45 -6.25
N LYS A 58 -17.14 -0.26 -6.10
CA LYS A 58 -16.42 1.00 -6.27
C LYS A 58 -15.30 1.18 -5.26
N ASP A 59 -15.50 0.67 -4.04
CA ASP A 59 -14.54 0.80 -2.95
C ASP A 59 -13.29 -0.04 -3.18
N LYS A 60 -13.38 -1.08 -4.03
CA LYS A 60 -12.26 -1.96 -4.39
C LYS A 60 -11.00 -1.20 -4.82
N ASN A 61 -11.16 -0.05 -5.50
CA ASN A 61 -10.03 0.77 -5.96
C ASN A 61 -9.21 1.39 -4.82
N ASN A 62 -9.74 1.44 -3.59
CA ASN A 62 -9.04 1.94 -2.41
C ASN A 62 -8.17 0.85 -1.76
N PHE A 63 -8.27 -0.40 -2.20
CA PHE A 63 -7.60 -1.56 -1.61
C PHE A 63 -6.65 -2.23 -2.60
N PHE A 64 -5.86 -3.17 -2.08
CA PHE A 64 -5.01 -4.06 -2.86
C PHE A 64 -5.74 -5.39 -3.09
N ASP A 65 -5.62 -5.95 -4.29
CA ASP A 65 -6.14 -7.30 -4.59
C ASP A 65 -5.30 -8.42 -3.93
N ASN A 66 -4.11 -8.09 -3.43
CA ASN A 66 -3.13 -9.05 -2.93
C ASN A 66 -2.38 -8.49 -1.71
N GLU A 67 -2.19 -9.35 -0.70
CA GLU A 67 -1.46 -9.03 0.53
C GLU A 67 0.02 -8.68 0.27
N GLU A 68 0.69 -9.41 -0.61
CA GLU A 68 2.09 -9.17 -1.00
C GLU A 68 2.24 -7.80 -1.69
N GLU A 69 1.30 -7.44 -2.57
CA GLU A 69 1.30 -6.12 -3.19
C GLU A 69 1.11 -5.01 -2.14
N CYS A 70 0.18 -5.20 -1.19
CA CYS A 70 -0.02 -4.27 -0.09
C CYS A 70 1.27 -4.08 0.73
N LYS A 71 1.95 -5.17 1.12
CA LYS A 71 3.20 -5.09 1.89
C LYS A 71 4.30 -4.38 1.11
N LYS A 72 4.48 -4.74 -0.16
CA LYS A 72 5.50 -4.15 -1.05
C LYS A 72 5.25 -2.66 -1.29
N LYS A 73 3.99 -2.26 -1.52
CA LYS A 73 3.62 -0.87 -1.85
C LYS A 73 3.61 0.04 -0.63
N CYS A 74 3.22 -0.48 0.54
CA CYS A 74 3.14 0.28 1.77
C CYS A 74 4.37 0.13 2.67
N ASN A 75 5.40 -0.58 2.19
CA ASN A 75 6.64 -0.82 2.93
C ASN A 75 6.41 -1.40 4.33
N ILE A 76 5.43 -2.31 4.43
CA ILE A 76 5.10 -3.02 5.67
C ILE A 76 6.00 -4.25 5.71
N ASN A 77 6.77 -4.40 6.80
CA ASN A 77 7.78 -5.45 7.00
C ASN A 77 7.32 -6.83 6.47
N SER A 78 7.65 -7.11 5.21
CA SER A 78 8.06 -8.43 4.78
C SER A 78 9.56 -8.43 4.96
N ASP A 79 10.07 -9.01 6.04
CA ASP A 79 11.50 -9.27 6.28
C ASP A 79 12.16 -10.15 5.19
N GLU A 80 11.50 -10.34 4.04
CA GLU A 80 11.89 -11.25 2.97
C GLU A 80 11.42 -10.64 1.62
N ASN A 81 12.33 -9.88 0.99
CA ASN A 81 12.44 -9.46 -0.43
C ASN A 81 12.72 -7.96 -0.64
N GLU A 82 14.02 -7.67 -0.60
CA GLU A 82 14.72 -6.51 -1.12
C GLU A 82 14.47 -6.29 -2.64
N ASP A 83 14.09 -5.09 -3.03
CA ASP A 83 14.47 -4.45 -4.30
C ASP A 83 15.36 -3.26 -3.85
N GLY A 84 16.68 -3.35 -3.86
CA GLY A 84 17.41 -3.42 -5.12
C GLY A 84 17.63 -2.03 -5.75
N LEU A 85 17.92 -0.97 -4.96
CA LEU A 85 18.67 0.16 -5.49
C LEU A 85 20.17 -0.17 -5.45
N GLY A 86 20.56 -1.11 -6.31
CA GLY A 86 21.95 -1.25 -6.72
C GLY A 86 22.34 -0.03 -7.55
N LEU A 87 23.09 0.88 -6.94
CA LEU A 87 24.11 1.65 -7.65
C LEU A 87 25.39 1.55 -6.82
N GLU A 88 26.05 0.41 -7.01
CA GLU A 88 27.49 0.35 -6.95
C GLU A 88 28.04 1.30 -8.02
N ASP A 89 28.37 2.53 -7.64
CA ASP A 89 29.36 3.32 -8.36
C ASP A 89 30.48 3.67 -7.38
N MET A 90 31.43 2.74 -7.43
CA MET A 90 32.83 2.81 -7.04
C MET A 90 33.46 4.18 -7.26
N GLU A 91 33.98 4.79 -6.19
CA GLU A 91 35.23 5.58 -6.17
C GLU A 91 35.77 5.76 -4.74
#